data_AF-A0A2R6E4G1-F1
#
_entry.id   AF-A0A2R6E4G1-F1
#
_cell.length_a   1.000
_cell.length_b   1.000
_cell.length_c   1.000
_cell.angle_alpha   90.00
_cell.angle_beta   90.00
_cell.angle_gamma   90.00
#
_symmetry.space_group_name_H-M   'P 1'
#
loop_
_entity.id
_entity.type
_entity.pdbx_description
1 polymer ?
#
loop_
_entity_poly.entity_id
_entity_poly.type
_entity_poly.pdbx_seq_one_letter_code
_entity_poly.pdbx_strand_id
1 'polypeptide(L)' 'MRPGIVEADENIEAGDLVAINEESHGKFLAIGRARTGGEDVVGDSGKVVDSIHHVGDDLFEFTV' A
#
# COMPACT_ATOMS: atom_id res chain seq x y z
N MET A 1 -4.86 2.75 5.22
CA MET A 1 -5.71 2.30 6.35
C MET A 1 -6.65 1.25 5.81
N ARG A 2 -7.07 0.24 6.60
CA ARG A 2 -7.92 -0.87 6.12
C ARG A 2 -9.21 -0.46 5.38
N PRO A 3 -9.98 0.57 5.82
CA PRO A 3 -11.26 0.89 5.19
C PRO A 3 -11.22 1.27 3.71
N GLY A 4 -10.04 1.65 3.19
CA GLY A 4 -9.85 2.02 1.79
C GLY A 4 -9.22 0.91 0.94
N ILE A 5 -9.08 -0.30 1.49
CA ILE A 5 -8.46 -1.44 0.78
C ILE A 5 -9.56 -2.43 0.43
N VAL A 6 -9.77 -2.64 -0.86
CA VAL A 6 -10.81 -3.55 -1.38
C VAL A 6 -10.29 -4.96 -1.62
N GLU A 7 -9.01 -5.10 -1.93
CA GLU A 7 -8.34 -6.38 -2.15
C GLU A 7 -6.84 -6.28 -1.81
N ALA A 8 -6.22 -7.44 -1.55
CA ALA A 8 -4.79 -7.60 -1.38
C ALA A 8 -4.38 -9.02 -1.83
N ASP A 9 -3.14 -9.19 -2.29
CA ASP A 9 -2.58 -10.51 -2.60
C ASP A 9 -2.41 -11.33 -1.30
N GLU A 10 -2.97 -12.53 -1.27
CA GLU A 10 -2.93 -13.44 -0.13
C GLU A 10 -1.51 -13.89 0.24
N ASN A 11 -0.57 -13.81 -0.70
CA ASN A 11 0.83 -14.20 -0.49
C ASN A 11 1.69 -13.12 0.17
N ILE A 12 1.12 -11.94 0.45
CA ILE A 12 1.85 -10.87 1.16
C ILE A 12 2.13 -11.33 2.60
N GLU A 13 3.38 -11.23 3.03
CA GLU A 13 3.78 -11.45 4.42
C GLU A 13 4.07 -10.12 5.15
N ALA A 14 3.97 -10.15 6.48
CA ALA A 14 4.33 -8.99 7.28
C ALA A 14 5.82 -8.64 7.09
N GLY A 15 6.09 -7.39 6.73
CA GLY A 15 7.44 -6.89 6.45
C GLY A 15 7.77 -6.79 4.96
N ASP A 16 6.95 -7.36 4.07
CA ASP A 16 7.13 -7.29 2.62
C ASP A 16 6.97 -5.86 2.09
N LEU A 17 7.68 -5.58 0.99
CA LEU A 17 7.42 -4.39 0.20
C LEU A 17 6.20 -4.62 -0.68
N VAL A 18 5.26 -3.69 -0.60
CA VAL A 18 4.00 -3.73 -1.33
C VAL A 18 3.83 -2.47 -2.18
N ALA A 19 3.23 -2.64 -3.35
CA ALA A 19 2.80 -1.54 -4.20
C ALA A 19 1.29 -1.31 -4.02
N ILE A 20 0.89 -0.05 -3.88
CA ILE A 20 -0.50 0.33 -3.65
C ILE A 20 -1.10 0.77 -4.99
N ASN A 21 -2.07 -0.02 -5.45
CA ASN A 21 -2.78 0.19 -6.70
C ASN A 21 -4.16 0.83 -6.43
N GLU A 22 -4.59 1.77 -7.27
CA GLU A 22 -5.97 2.29 -7.24
C GLU A 22 -6.89 1.50 -8.17
N GLU A 23 -8.09 1.17 -7.68
CA GLU A 23 -9.02 0.24 -8.33
C GLU A 23 -9.61 0.75 -9.65
N SER A 24 -9.70 2.06 -9.86
CA SER A 24 -10.48 2.63 -10.97
C SER A 24 -9.73 2.57 -12.30
N HIS A 25 -8.40 2.75 -12.29
CA HIS A 25 -7.58 2.75 -13.51
C HIS A 25 -6.31 1.89 -13.39
N GLY A 26 -6.12 1.17 -12.29
CA GLY A 26 -5.00 0.26 -12.13
C GLY A 26 -3.66 0.97 -11.90
N LYS A 27 -3.64 2.23 -11.46
CA LYS A 27 -2.40 2.99 -11.28
C LYS A 27 -1.76 2.71 -9.92
N PHE A 28 -0.45 2.52 -9.91
CA PHE A 28 0.31 2.45 -8.67
C PHE A 28 0.61 3.85 -8.14
N LEU A 29 0.13 4.14 -6.93
CA LEU A 29 0.20 5.48 -6.33
C LEU A 29 1.21 5.58 -5.19
N ALA A 30 1.60 4.45 -4.60
CA ALA A 30 2.53 4.43 -3.47
C ALA A 30 3.22 3.08 -3.33
N ILE A 31 4.33 3.11 -2.60
CA ILE A 31 5.06 1.94 -2.12
C ILE A 31 5.04 1.98 -0.59
N GLY A 32 4.85 0.82 0.02
CA GLY A 32 4.86 0.69 1.47
C GLY A 32 5.44 -0.63 1.95
N ARG A 33 5.43 -0.80 3.27
CA ARG A 33 5.79 -2.04 3.94
C ARG A 33 4.58 -2.63 4.65
N ALA A 34 4.27 -3.88 4.38
CA ALA A 34 3.18 -4.59 5.02
C ALA A 34 3.45 -4.76 6.52
N ARG A 35 2.42 -4.58 7.35
CA ARG A 35 2.46 -4.82 8.80
C ARG A 35 1.82 -6.15 9.19
N THR A 36 1.02 -6.72 8.30
CA THR A 36 0.25 -7.96 8.47
C THR A 36 0.34 -8.76 7.17
N GLY A 37 -0.08 -10.02 7.20
CA GLY A 37 -0.24 -10.82 5.99
C GLY A 37 -1.41 -10.34 5.12
N GLY A 38 -1.43 -10.78 3.85
CA GLY A 38 -2.42 -10.42 2.83
C GLY A 38 -3.87 -10.64 3.23
N GLU A 39 -4.14 -11.78 3.88
CA GLU A 39 -5.46 -12.14 4.39
C GLU A 39 -6.01 -11.17 5.46
N ASP A 40 -5.12 -10.47 6.16
CA ASP A 40 -5.46 -9.55 7.25
C ASP A 40 -5.48 -8.07 6.81
N VAL A 41 -5.28 -7.77 5.53
CA VAL A 41 -5.15 -6.37 5.05
C VAL A 41 -6.52 -5.69 4.92
N VAL A 42 -7.58 -6.43 4.56
CA VAL A 42 -8.94 -5.91 4.40
C VAL A 42 -9.66 -5.82 5.76
N GLY A 43 -10.44 -4.76 5.99
CA GLY A 43 -11.25 -4.63 7.20
C GLY A 43 -11.67 -3.19 7.54
N ASP A 44 -12.37 -3.04 8.67
CA ASP A 44 -13.06 -1.77 9.00
C ASP A 44 -12.19 -0.75 9.74
N SER A 45 -10.99 -1.12 10.21
CA SER A 45 -10.10 -0.20 10.91
C SER A 45 -8.65 -0.71 11.02
N GLY A 46 -7.74 0.22 11.30
CA GLY A 46 -6.33 -0.07 11.56
C GLY A 46 -5.39 0.27 10.40
N LYS A 47 -4.11 0.47 10.75
CA LYS A 47 -3.01 0.72 9.81
C LYS A 47 -2.29 -0.59 9.51
N VAL A 48 -2.36 -1.03 8.26
CA VAL A 48 -1.79 -2.32 7.77
C VAL A 48 -0.56 -2.16 6.88
N VAL A 49 -0.28 -0.95 6.41
CA VAL A 49 0.90 -0.65 5.58
C VAL A 49 1.55 0.61 6.09
N ASP A 50 2.87 0.57 6.24
CA ASP A 50 3.70 1.77 6.44
C ASP A 50 4.08 2.39 5.11
N SER A 51 3.81 3.69 4.94
CA SER A 51 4.17 4.42 3.73
C SER A 51 5.69 4.58 3.65
N ILE A 52 6.28 4.24 2.51
CA ILE A 52 7.69 4.46 2.19
C ILE A 52 7.82 5.59 1.17
N HIS A 53 7.00 5.55 0.12
CA HIS A 53 7.03 6.51 -0.99
C HIS A 53 5.65 6.63 -1.61
N HIS A 54 5.30 7.81 -2.12
CA HIS A 54 4.05 8.03 -2.84
C HIS A 54 4.17 9.12 -3.90
N VAL A 55 3.26 9.07 -4.86
CA VAL A 55 3.12 10.13 -5.86
C VAL A 55 2.89 11.47 -5.17
N GLY A 56 3.72 12.46 -5.52
CA GLY A 56 3.68 13.81 -4.96
C GLY A 56 4.50 14.02 -3.69
N ASP A 57 5.31 13.05 -3.26
CA ASP A 57 6.31 13.30 -2.22
C ASP A 57 7.61 13.91 -2.77
N ASP A 58 8.48 14.34 -1.85
CA ASP A 58 9.74 15.00 -2.19
C ASP A 58 10.63 14.16 -3.14
N LEU A 59 10.60 12.82 -3.01
CA LEU A 59 11.37 11.92 -3.85
C LEU A 59 10.73 11.77 -5.25
N PHE A 60 9.40 11.83 -5.34
CA PHE A 60 8.69 11.78 -6.61
C PHE A 60 8.94 13.04 -7.43
N GLU A 61 8.95 14.20 -6.79
CA GLU A 61 9.19 15.50 -7.44
C GLU A 61 10.67 15.77 -7.71
N PHE A 62 11.56 14.99 -7.09
CA PHE A 62 13.01 15.16 -7.21
C PHE A 62 13.46 15.01 -8.68
N THR A 63 13.91 16.12 -9.24
CA THR A 63 14.47 16.21 -10.60
C THR A 63 15.87 16.84 -10.51
N VAL A 64 16.84 16.30 -11.26
CA VAL A 64 18.23 16.78 -11.34
C VAL A 64 18.44 17.62 -12.59
#